data_AF-A0A5R8KE01-F1
#
_entry.id   AF-A0A5R8KE01-F1
#
_cell.length_a   1.000
_cell.length_b   1.000
_cell.length_c   1.000
_cell.angle_alpha   90.00
_cell.angle_beta   90.00
_cell.angle_gamma   90.00
#
_symmetry.space_group_name_H-M   'P 1'
#
loop_
_entity.id
_entity.type
_entity.pdbx_description
1 polymer ?
#
loop_
_entity_poly.entity_id
_entity_poly.type
_entity_poly.pdbx_seq_one_letter_code
_entity_poly.pdbx_strand_id
1 'polypeptide(L)'
;MNPSLAVYVGPNAVIVAPCHSTPDGILYEQDVPIVLPVASPQTIGAAIKRAFEGFSMRTNNLRDSRKSDWPAFQASGAKSMRQFEAEFYRLSVSCLNPSGAVARAELPVPGDEEFSFSTVFNPRLPDEEIGGRVLALAERVKRIGVMKEEANQSSQTTRPFGPRV
;
A
#
# COMPACT_ATOMS: atom_id res chain seq x y z
N MET A 1 5.70 7.64 -19.15
CA MET A 1 5.54 7.12 -17.79
C MET A 1 4.05 7.00 -17.48
N ASN A 2 3.62 5.96 -16.77
CA ASN A 2 2.21 5.80 -16.41
C ASN A 2 1.93 6.43 -15.03
N PRO A 3 0.75 7.06 -14.84
CA PRO A 3 0.34 7.57 -13.53
C PRO A 3 0.41 6.49 -12.45
N SER A 4 1.00 6.84 -11.31
CA SER A 4 1.23 5.93 -10.19
C SER A 4 1.04 6.65 -8.86
N LEU A 5 0.63 5.91 -7.85
CA LEU A 5 0.40 6.36 -6.48
C LEU A 5 0.62 5.20 -5.50
N ALA A 6 0.81 5.51 -4.23
CA ALA A 6 0.82 4.53 -3.15
C ALA A 6 -0.46 4.66 -2.32
N VAL A 7 -0.98 3.55 -1.81
CA VAL A 7 -2.08 3.52 -0.83
C VAL A 7 -1.60 2.79 0.39
N TYR A 8 -1.67 3.45 1.55
CA TYR A 8 -1.34 2.86 2.84
C TYR A 8 -2.63 2.57 3.59
N VAL A 9 -2.85 1.31 3.94
CA VAL A 9 -4.04 0.86 4.66
C VAL A 9 -3.64 0.47 6.07
N GLY A 10 -4.03 1.28 7.05
CA GLY A 10 -3.76 1.04 8.46
C GLY A 10 -5.04 0.83 9.29
N PRO A 11 -4.91 0.63 10.61
CA PRO A 11 -6.04 0.38 11.50
C PRO A 11 -6.96 1.60 11.69
N ASN A 12 -6.38 2.81 11.66
CA ASN A 12 -7.08 4.05 11.99
C ASN A 12 -7.26 5.00 10.80
N ALA A 13 -6.64 4.71 9.66
CA ALA A 13 -6.72 5.56 8.48
C ALA A 13 -6.31 4.79 7.21
N VAL A 14 -6.77 5.31 6.07
CA VAL A 14 -6.19 5.03 4.76
C VAL A 14 -5.49 6.30 4.27
N ILE A 15 -4.28 6.19 3.76
CA ILE A 15 -3.51 7.31 3.21
C ILE A 15 -3.27 7.04 1.73
N VAL A 16 -3.75 7.92 0.86
CA VAL A 16 -3.49 7.87 -0.58
C VAL A 16 -2.41 8.90 -0.90
N ALA A 17 -1.23 8.43 -1.27
CA ALA A 17 -0.09 9.27 -1.60
C ALA A 17 0.10 9.31 -3.12
N PRO A 18 -0.26 10.43 -3.78
CA PRO A 18 0.10 10.65 -5.18
C PRO A 18 1.62 10.55 -5.34
N CYS A 19 2.11 10.11 -6.49
CA CYS A 19 3.55 10.09 -6.78
C CYS A 19 3.93 11.06 -7.88
N HIS A 20 5.18 11.49 -7.84
CA HIS A 20 5.93 11.99 -8.97
C HIS A 20 6.71 10.86 -9.65
N SER A 21 7.14 11.10 -10.88
CA SER A 21 8.15 10.27 -11.53
C SER A 21 9.30 11.12 -12.09
N THR A 22 10.51 10.63 -11.93
CA THR A 22 11.69 11.19 -12.62
C THR A 22 11.74 10.74 -14.08
N PRO A 23 12.48 11.43 -14.96
CA PRO A 23 12.73 10.95 -16.32
C PRO A 23 13.34 9.53 -16.40
N ASP A 24 14.11 9.15 -15.38
CA ASP A 24 14.72 7.82 -15.24
C ASP A 24 13.74 6.75 -14.70
N GLY A 25 12.49 7.12 -14.46
CA GLY A 25 11.42 6.21 -14.04
C GLY A 25 11.32 5.94 -12.54
N ILE A 26 12.12 6.61 -11.71
CA ILE A 26 12.03 6.50 -10.25
C ILE A 26 10.76 7.21 -9.76
N LEU A 27 9.97 6.53 -8.93
CA LEU A 27 8.77 7.06 -8.29
C LEU A 27 9.08 7.55 -6.87
N TYR A 28 8.48 8.67 -6.48
CA TYR A 28 8.52 9.19 -5.12
C TYR A 28 7.22 9.92 -4.79
N GLU A 29 6.86 9.97 -3.51
CA GLU A 29 5.61 10.60 -3.06
C GLU A 29 5.61 12.12 -3.28
N GLN A 30 4.42 12.68 -3.51
CA GLN A 30 4.19 14.12 -3.48
C GLN A 30 3.99 14.61 -2.05
N ASP A 31 4.27 15.90 -1.82
CA ASP A 31 4.31 16.50 -0.48
C ASP A 31 3.01 16.38 0.32
N VAL A 32 1.85 16.30 -0.36
CA VAL A 32 0.53 16.32 0.28
C VAL A 32 -0.23 15.04 -0.03
N PRO A 33 -0.19 14.02 0.86
CA PRO A 33 -1.04 12.86 0.73
C PRO A 33 -2.48 13.18 1.13
N ILE A 34 -3.42 12.36 0.67
CA ILE A 34 -4.83 12.41 1.06
C ILE A 34 -5.04 11.43 2.21
N VAL A 35 -5.34 11.94 3.41
CA VAL A 35 -5.60 11.11 4.60
C VAL A 35 -7.11 10.92 4.78
N LEU A 36 -7.53 9.68 4.97
CA LEU A 36 -8.93 9.27 5.18
C LEU A 36 -9.05 8.59 6.55
N PRO A 37 -9.39 9.32 7.63
CA PRO A 37 -9.56 8.75 8.96
C PRO A 37 -10.75 7.79 9.05
N VAL A 38 -11.83 8.10 8.33
CA VAL A 38 -13.00 7.23 8.16
C VAL A 38 -13.03 6.82 6.69
N ALA A 39 -12.38 5.71 6.39
CA ALA A 39 -12.25 5.20 5.03
C ALA A 39 -13.46 4.33 4.66
N SER A 40 -14.12 4.67 3.56
CA SER A 40 -15.13 3.83 2.92
C SER A 40 -14.68 3.52 1.49
N PRO A 41 -15.21 2.48 0.84
CA PRO A 41 -14.92 2.21 -0.57
C PRO A 41 -15.10 3.46 -1.45
N GLN A 42 -16.18 4.22 -1.23
CA GLN A 42 -16.45 5.46 -1.94
C GLN A 42 -15.34 6.52 -1.75
N THR A 43 -14.93 6.80 -0.51
CA THR A 43 -13.92 7.86 -0.26
C THR A 43 -12.54 7.47 -0.75
N ILE A 44 -12.18 6.17 -0.65
CA ILE A 44 -10.92 5.64 -1.18
C ILE A 44 -10.88 5.75 -2.70
N GLY A 45 -11.93 5.33 -3.40
CA GLY A 45 -11.98 5.42 -4.87
C GLY A 45 -11.86 6.85 -5.37
N ALA A 46 -12.56 7.78 -4.73
CA ALA A 46 -12.50 9.20 -5.07
C ALA A 46 -11.08 9.77 -4.84
N ALA A 47 -10.44 9.42 -3.72
CA ALA A 47 -9.07 9.82 -3.42
C ALA A 47 -8.06 9.26 -4.43
N ILE A 48 -8.21 8.01 -4.86
CA ILE A 48 -7.36 7.37 -5.88
C ILE A 48 -7.48 8.09 -7.22
N LYS A 49 -8.70 8.40 -7.67
CA LYS A 49 -8.90 9.16 -8.93
C LYS A 49 -8.21 10.52 -8.86
N ARG A 50 -8.45 11.27 -7.78
CA ARG A 50 -7.80 12.56 -7.56
C ARG A 50 -6.28 12.46 -7.52
N ALA A 51 -5.74 11.41 -6.90
CA ALA A 51 -4.30 11.18 -6.84
C ALA A 51 -3.71 10.84 -8.22
N PHE A 52 -4.44 10.13 -9.08
CA PHE A 52 -4.02 9.92 -10.46
C PHE A 52 -3.98 11.22 -11.26
N GLU A 53 -4.97 12.10 -11.10
CA GLU A 53 -4.98 13.43 -11.75
C GLU A 53 -3.81 14.30 -11.29
N GLY A 54 -3.37 14.16 -10.04
CA GLY A 54 -2.22 14.87 -9.49
C GLY A 54 -0.87 14.35 -9.99
N PHE A 55 -0.80 13.18 -10.63
CA PHE A 55 0.46 12.60 -11.09
C PHE A 55 1.20 13.56 -12.03
N SER A 56 2.51 13.68 -11.83
CA SER A 56 3.35 14.52 -12.68
C SER A 56 4.79 14.03 -12.74
N MET A 57 5.47 14.37 -13.82
CA MET A 57 6.91 14.14 -13.93
C MET A 57 7.69 15.31 -13.35
N ARG A 58 8.69 15.03 -12.52
CA ARG A 58 9.54 16.03 -11.88
C ARG A 58 10.95 15.51 -11.71
N THR A 59 11.93 16.31 -12.11
CA THR A 59 13.34 16.08 -11.78
C THR A 59 13.56 16.44 -10.32
N ASN A 60 14.05 15.49 -9.53
CA ASN A 60 14.39 15.72 -8.13
C ASN A 60 15.66 14.94 -7.80
N ASN A 61 16.50 15.51 -6.94
CA ASN A 61 17.68 14.80 -6.44
C ASN A 61 17.25 13.89 -5.29
N LEU A 62 17.13 12.60 -5.57
CA LEU A 62 16.69 11.60 -4.59
C LEU A 62 17.83 10.99 -3.78
N ARG A 63 19.09 11.44 -3.97
CA ARG A 63 20.26 10.87 -3.26
C ARG A 63 20.15 10.96 -1.74
N ASP A 64 19.54 12.03 -1.25
CA ASP A 64 19.38 12.29 0.18
C ASP A 64 17.98 11.92 0.70
N SER A 65 17.11 11.38 -0.16
CA SER A 65 15.74 11.01 0.21
C SER A 65 15.75 9.81 1.15
N ARG A 66 15.23 9.98 2.36
CA ARG A 66 15.08 8.89 3.34
C ARG A 66 13.61 8.50 3.43
N LYS A 67 13.35 7.24 3.79
CA LYS A 67 11.99 6.78 4.11
C LYS A 67 11.33 7.63 5.20
N SER A 68 12.11 8.11 6.17
CA SER A 68 11.63 9.00 7.25
C SER A 68 11.03 10.30 6.74
N ASP A 69 11.31 10.67 5.49
CA ASP A 69 10.86 11.92 4.89
C ASP A 69 9.61 11.69 4.03
N TRP A 70 9.10 10.45 3.97
CA TRP A 70 7.89 10.13 3.20
C TRP A 70 6.68 10.91 3.75
N PRO A 71 5.99 11.70 2.92
CA PRO A 71 4.79 12.42 3.31
C PRO A 71 3.71 11.53 3.93
N ALA A 72 3.53 10.30 3.43
CA ALA A 72 2.59 9.36 4.04
C ALA A 72 2.97 8.96 5.47
N PHE A 73 4.27 8.77 5.76
CA PHE A 73 4.75 8.49 7.10
C PHE A 73 4.48 9.68 8.02
N GLN A 74 4.81 10.89 7.60
CA GLN A 74 4.56 12.12 8.37
C GLN A 74 3.05 12.31 8.66
N ALA A 75 2.20 12.03 7.67
CA ALA A 75 0.75 12.13 7.79
C ALA A 75 0.10 11.02 8.62
N SER A 76 0.80 9.89 8.82
CA SER A 76 0.26 8.74 9.58
C SER A 76 0.20 8.97 11.09
N GLY A 77 1.02 9.88 11.61
CA GLY A 77 1.21 10.06 13.06
C GLY A 77 2.03 8.97 13.75
N ALA A 78 2.57 7.99 13.00
CA ALA A 78 3.48 6.99 13.55
C ALA A 78 4.78 7.64 14.06
N LYS A 79 5.30 7.17 15.20
CA LYS A 79 6.49 7.77 15.84
C LYS A 79 7.81 7.30 15.22
N SER A 80 7.77 6.23 14.45
CA SER A 80 8.94 5.64 13.80
C SER A 80 8.56 4.92 12.52
N MET A 81 9.51 4.78 11.60
CA MET A 81 9.31 4.02 10.36
C MET A 81 8.93 2.56 10.65
N ARG A 82 9.53 1.95 11.68
CA ARG A 82 9.20 0.59 12.10
C ARG A 82 7.74 0.46 12.53
N GLN A 83 7.23 1.44 13.27
CA GLN A 83 5.81 1.45 13.65
C GLN A 83 4.93 1.61 12.42
N PHE A 84 5.28 2.52 11.52
CA PHE A 84 4.53 2.75 10.29
C PHE A 84 4.45 1.51 9.41
N GLU A 85 5.58 0.85 9.14
CA GLU A 85 5.63 -0.38 8.34
C GLU A 85 4.93 -1.57 9.02
N ALA A 86 4.81 -1.57 10.36
CA ALA A 86 4.05 -2.57 11.10
C ALA A 86 2.53 -2.32 11.08
N GLU A 87 2.10 -1.05 11.07
CA GLU A 87 0.69 -0.68 11.14
C GLU A 87 0.03 -0.53 9.77
N PHE A 88 0.79 -0.19 8.73
CA PHE A 88 0.25 0.12 7.40
C PHE A 88 0.72 -0.88 6.35
N TYR A 89 -0.23 -1.48 5.64
CA TYR A 89 0.04 -2.20 4.40
C TYR A 89 0.19 -1.20 3.25
N ARG A 90 1.30 -1.26 2.51
CA ARG A 90 1.57 -0.41 1.36
C ARG A 90 1.19 -1.11 0.05
N LEU A 91 0.17 -0.58 -0.62
CA LEU A 91 -0.23 -0.97 -1.97
C LEU A 91 0.40 -0.01 -2.99
N SER A 92 0.92 -0.55 -4.07
CA SER A 92 1.26 0.21 -5.28
C SER A 92 0.06 0.24 -6.20
N VAL A 93 -0.33 1.41 -6.71
CA VAL A 93 -1.39 1.52 -7.71
C VAL A 93 -0.86 2.29 -8.92
N SER A 94 -0.87 1.66 -10.09
CA SER A 94 -0.30 2.24 -11.31
C SER A 94 -1.17 1.94 -12.52
N CYS A 95 -1.30 2.92 -13.41
CA CYS A 95 -1.86 2.71 -14.73
C CYS A 95 -0.95 1.76 -15.54
N LEU A 96 -1.55 0.81 -16.27
CA LEU A 96 -0.84 -0.14 -17.11
C LEU A 96 -0.57 0.40 -18.52
N ASN A 97 -1.23 1.48 -18.90
CA ASN A 97 -1.07 2.12 -20.20
C ASN A 97 -1.11 3.65 -20.09
N PRO A 98 -0.59 4.37 -21.10
CA PRO A 98 -0.61 5.83 -21.13
C PRO A 98 -2.03 6.43 -21.15
N SER A 99 -3.02 5.68 -21.65
CA SER A 99 -4.41 6.17 -21.72
C SER A 99 -5.11 6.17 -20.37
N GLY A 100 -4.51 5.56 -19.34
CA GLY A 100 -5.09 5.43 -18.00
C GLY A 100 -6.38 4.60 -17.97
N ALA A 101 -6.63 3.79 -19.01
CA ALA A 101 -7.86 3.01 -19.12
C ALA A 101 -7.85 1.77 -18.21
N VAL A 102 -6.67 1.33 -17.80
CA VAL A 102 -6.47 0.15 -16.95
C VAL A 102 -5.42 0.48 -15.90
N ALA A 103 -5.73 0.20 -14.63
CA ALA A 103 -4.80 0.29 -13.52
C ALA A 103 -4.69 -1.07 -12.81
N ARG A 104 -3.53 -1.29 -12.20
CA ARG A 104 -3.26 -2.41 -11.31
C ARG A 104 -3.01 -1.86 -9.92
N ALA A 105 -3.67 -2.42 -8.92
CA ALA A 105 -3.27 -2.33 -7.53
C ALA A 105 -2.53 -3.61 -7.14
N GLU A 106 -1.40 -3.49 -6.47
CA GLU A 106 -0.51 -4.57 -6.09
C GLU A 106 -0.05 -4.41 -4.64
N LEU A 107 -0.03 -5.52 -3.90
CA LEU A 107 0.35 -5.58 -2.50
C LEU A 107 1.29 -6.78 -2.29
N PRO A 108 2.56 -6.56 -1.95
CA PRO A 108 3.49 -7.64 -1.61
C PRO A 108 3.00 -8.47 -0.42
N VAL A 109 3.31 -9.76 -0.42
CA VAL A 109 3.00 -10.65 0.72
C VAL A 109 4.00 -10.36 1.86
N PRO A 110 3.53 -10.10 3.09
CA PRO A 110 4.43 -9.89 4.21
C PRO A 110 5.36 -11.10 4.45
N GLY A 111 6.66 -10.81 4.52
CA GLY A 111 7.72 -11.79 4.71
C GLY A 111 8.06 -12.62 3.48
N ASP A 112 7.49 -12.30 2.31
CA ASP A 112 7.76 -13.00 1.06
C ASP A 112 7.68 -12.02 -0.13
N GLU A 113 8.82 -11.45 -0.50
CA GLU A 113 8.90 -10.41 -1.54
C GLU A 113 8.70 -10.95 -2.95
N GLU A 114 8.75 -12.28 -3.15
CA GLU A 114 8.54 -12.91 -4.46
C GLU A 114 7.06 -13.00 -4.83
N PHE A 115 6.16 -12.92 -3.85
CA PHE A 115 4.72 -13.02 -4.07
C PHE A 115 4.01 -11.71 -3.79
N SER A 116 3.02 -11.40 -4.63
CA SER A 116 2.14 -10.26 -4.45
C SER A 116 0.69 -10.64 -4.77
N PHE A 117 -0.24 -9.99 -4.09
CA PHE A 117 -1.62 -9.96 -4.54
C PHE A 117 -1.79 -8.77 -5.46
N SER A 118 -2.53 -8.97 -6.55
CA SER A 118 -2.92 -7.86 -7.41
C SER A 118 -4.38 -7.94 -7.83
N THR A 119 -4.91 -6.78 -8.18
CA THR A 119 -6.19 -6.63 -8.85
C THR A 119 -6.07 -5.60 -9.95
N VAL A 120 -6.83 -5.78 -11.02
CA VAL A 120 -6.87 -4.88 -12.18
C VAL A 120 -8.26 -4.28 -12.26
N PHE A 121 -8.33 -2.99 -12.56
CA PHE A 121 -9.58 -2.26 -12.67
C PHE A 121 -9.45 -1.12 -13.67
N ASN A 122 -10.58 -0.63 -14.17
CA ASN A 122 -10.64 0.58 -14.98
C ASN A 122 -10.76 1.79 -14.02
N PRO A 123 -9.84 2.76 -14.04
CA PRO A 123 -9.92 3.95 -13.17
C PRO A 123 -11.17 4.81 -13.36
N ARG A 124 -11.98 4.56 -14.40
CA ARG A 124 -13.26 5.24 -14.67
C ARG A 124 -14.48 4.54 -14.03
N LEU A 125 -14.30 3.40 -13.36
CA LEU A 125 -15.37 2.75 -12.60
C LEU A 125 -15.92 3.70 -11.50
N PRO A 126 -17.13 3.44 -10.97
CA PRO A 126 -17.63 4.11 -9.78
C PRO A 126 -16.61 4.06 -8.64
N ASP A 127 -16.53 5.11 -7.83
CA ASP A 127 -15.51 5.22 -6.78
C ASP A 127 -15.63 4.06 -5.78
N GLU A 128 -16.85 3.71 -5.38
CA GLU A 128 -17.15 2.57 -4.53
C GLU A 128 -16.53 1.26 -5.03
N GLU A 129 -16.59 0.98 -6.34
CA GLU A 129 -16.00 -0.22 -6.91
C GLU A 129 -14.46 -0.20 -6.84
N ILE A 130 -13.84 0.96 -7.11
CA ILE A 130 -12.39 1.11 -7.06
C ILE A 130 -11.90 0.91 -5.62
N GLY A 131 -12.48 1.63 -4.66
CA GLY A 131 -12.07 1.50 -3.27
C GLY A 131 -12.39 0.13 -2.70
N GLY A 132 -13.51 -0.50 -3.10
CA GLY A 132 -13.88 -1.85 -2.69
C GLY A 132 -12.85 -2.89 -3.13
N ARG A 133 -12.33 -2.79 -4.37
CA ARG A 133 -11.26 -3.67 -4.87
C ARG A 133 -9.95 -3.51 -4.12
N VAL A 134 -9.57 -2.27 -3.81
CA VAL A 134 -8.34 -1.93 -3.07
C VAL A 134 -8.42 -2.45 -1.63
N LEU A 135 -9.55 -2.23 -0.95
CA LEU A 135 -9.77 -2.75 0.40
C LEU A 135 -9.80 -4.28 0.42
N ALA A 136 -10.46 -4.91 -0.55
CA ALA A 136 -10.50 -6.36 -0.65
C ALA A 136 -9.09 -6.97 -0.79
N LEU A 137 -8.16 -6.27 -1.44
CA LEU A 137 -6.76 -6.68 -1.54
C LEU A 137 -6.07 -6.64 -0.17
N ALA A 138 -6.22 -5.54 0.56
CA ALA A 138 -5.64 -5.39 1.91
C ALA A 138 -6.20 -6.43 2.90
N GLU A 139 -7.49 -6.70 2.86
CA GLU A 139 -8.14 -7.70 3.71
C GLU A 139 -7.65 -9.13 3.45
N ARG A 140 -7.27 -9.47 2.21
CA ARG A 140 -6.68 -10.79 1.90
C ARG A 140 -5.34 -10.99 2.58
N VAL A 141 -4.51 -9.96 2.63
CA VAL A 141 -3.19 -10.04 3.28
C VAL A 141 -3.33 -10.15 4.79
N LYS A 142 -4.24 -9.39 5.41
CA LYS A 142 -4.53 -9.52 6.85
C LYS A 142 -4.85 -10.96 7.24
N ARG A 143 -5.70 -11.65 6.47
CA ARG A 143 -6.07 -13.05 6.74
C ARG A 143 -4.87 -14.00 6.69
N ILE A 144 -3.94 -13.80 5.75
CA ILE A 144 -2.74 -14.64 5.64
C ILE A 144 -1.76 -14.38 6.77
N GLY A 145 -1.62 -13.13 7.20
CA GLY A 145 -0.82 -12.77 8.38
C GLY A 145 -1.29 -13.53 9.61
N VAL A 146 -2.61 -13.54 9.86
CA VAL A 146 -3.22 -14.27 10.99
C VAL A 146 -2.95 -15.79 10.89
N MET A 147 -3.14 -16.40 9.72
CA MET A 147 -2.91 -17.84 9.55
C MET A 147 -1.43 -18.24 9.80
N LYS A 148 -0.47 -17.40 9.43
CA LYS A 148 0.96 -17.65 9.69
C LYS A 148 1.29 -17.59 11.19
N GLU A 149 0.67 -16.68 11.94
CA GLU A 149 0.85 -16.58 13.40
C GLU A 149 0.28 -17.79 14.14
N GLU A 150 -0.93 -18.24 13.78
CA GLU A 150 -1.59 -19.41 14.38
C GLU A 150 -0.81 -20.72 14.10
N ALA A 151 -0.28 -20.88 12.89
CA ALA A 151 0.55 -22.03 12.52
C ALA A 151 1.88 -22.07 13.29
N ASN A 152 2.49 -20.91 13.55
CA ASN A 152 3.73 -20.80 14.31
C ASN A 152 3.52 -21.10 15.80
N GLN A 153 2.39 -20.66 16.38
CA GLN A 153 2.02 -20.99 17.77
C GLN A 153 1.70 -22.48 17.97
N SER A 154 1.04 -23.11 16.99
CA SER A 154 0.71 -24.55 17.02
C SER A 154 1.95 -25.47 16.90
N SER A 155 3.03 -24.95 16.29
CA SER A 155 4.30 -25.68 16.15
C SER A 155 5.19 -25.60 17.40
N GLN A 156 4.92 -24.67 18.32
CA GLN A 156 5.70 -24.53 19.57
C GLN A 156 5.18 -25.38 20.74
N THR A 157 3.92 -25.83 20.69
CA THR A 157 3.31 -26.70 21.72
C THR A 157 3.58 -28.20 21.53
N THR A 158 4.21 -28.59 20.42
CA THR A 158 4.57 -29.99 20.11
C THR A 158 6.08 -30.23 20.19
N ARG A 159 6.72 -29.85 21.30
CA ARG A 159 8.03 -30.44 21.66
C ARG A 159 7.79 -31.64 22.58
N PRO A 160 8.03 -32.89 22.14
CA PRO A 160 7.93 -34.03 23.02
C PRO A 160 8.99 -33.91 24.12
N PHE A 161 8.55 -34.05 25.37
CA PHE A 161 9.43 -34.23 26.52
C PHE A 161 10.39 -35.39 26.23
N GLY A 162 11.67 -35.06 26.06
CA GLY A 162 12.73 -36.06 25.93
C GLY A 162 12.79 -36.96 27.18
N PRO A 163 13.24 -38.22 27.03
CA PRO A 163 13.20 -39.18 28.12
C PRO A 163 14.11 -38.73 29.27
N ARG A 164 13.57 -38.75 30.49
CA ARG A 164 14.36 -38.62 31.72
C ARG A 164 15.24 -39.87 31.85
N VAL A 165 16.55 -39.67 31.83
CA VAL A 165 17.55 -40.66 32.25
C VAL A 165 17.71 -40.55 33.75
#